data_AF-A0A7J4RVX9-F1
#
_entry.id   AF-A0A7J4RVX9-F1
#
_cell.length_a   1.000
_cell.length_b   1.000
_cell.length_c   1.000
_cell.angle_alpha   90.00
_cell.angle_beta   90.00
_cell.angle_gamma   90.00
#
_symmetry.space_group_name_H-M   'P 1'
#
loop_
_entity.id
_entity.type
_entity.pdbx_description
1 polymer ?
#
loop_
_entity_poly.entity_id
_entity_poly.type
_entity_poly.pdbx_seq_one_letter_code
_entity_poly.pdbx_strand_id
1 'polypeptide(L)'
;MTTKIILAASMVAVFAVSMFGAAFASGHLAVVDSSVSKQGVYTTTVTVSADIPTDTDENFGYAWFTDKGVLVATSHPVAVDSVGQKEAGDFHTHLVQLEATGDCTSGLAVGSLTKHQIGRVSVDGSVLTINNIPPGQTGVISEGALAFTLSLENDRVCVNPVV
;
A
#
# COMPACT_ATOMS: atom_id res chain seq x y z
N MET A 1 -20.50 -8.46 -18.96
CA MET A 1 -20.30 -7.54 -17.81
C MET A 1 -20.03 -8.35 -16.54
N THR A 2 -19.01 -9.21 -16.53
CA THR A 2 -18.80 -10.19 -15.44
C THR A 2 -17.33 -10.37 -15.06
N THR A 3 -16.39 -9.84 -15.84
CA THR A 3 -14.95 -10.06 -15.65
C THR A 3 -14.33 -9.18 -14.55
N LYS A 4 -14.88 -7.98 -14.31
CA LYS A 4 -14.32 -7.01 -13.35
C LYS A 4 -14.52 -7.42 -11.88
N ILE A 5 -15.65 -8.07 -11.58
CA ILE A 5 -15.98 -8.54 -10.23
C ILE A 5 -15.09 -9.74 -9.85
N ILE A 6 -14.74 -10.59 -10.82
CA ILE A 6 -13.92 -11.78 -10.59
C ILE A 6 -12.48 -11.39 -10.24
N LEU A 7 -11.91 -10.36 -10.88
CA LEU A 7 -10.53 -9.92 -10.63
C LEU A 7 -10.35 -9.36 -9.21
N ALA A 8 -11.28 -8.50 -8.77
CA ALA A 8 -11.27 -7.94 -7.41
C ALA A 8 -11.47 -9.03 -6.34
N ALA A 9 -12.38 -9.97 -6.58
CA ALA A 9 -12.60 -11.10 -5.69
C ALA A 9 -11.37 -12.03 -5.60
N SER A 10 -10.64 -12.23 -6.71
CA SER A 10 -9.43 -13.07 -6.70
C SER A 10 -8.25 -12.44 -5.96
N MET A 11 -8.06 -11.12 -6.03
CA MET A 11 -6.99 -10.46 -5.27
C MET A 11 -7.29 -10.45 -3.77
N VAL A 12 -8.54 -10.21 -3.38
CA VAL A 12 -8.97 -10.33 -1.97
C VAL A 12 -8.79 -11.77 -1.46
N ALA A 13 -9.08 -12.78 -2.29
CA ALA A 13 -8.88 -14.18 -1.91
C ALA A 13 -7.39 -14.56 -1.76
N VAL A 14 -6.49 -14.03 -2.60
CA VAL A 14 -5.04 -14.26 -2.43
C VAL A 14 -4.54 -13.58 -1.15
N PHE A 15 -5.00 -12.37 -0.85
CA PHE A 15 -4.71 -11.71 0.44
C PHE A 15 -5.25 -12.52 1.62
N ALA A 16 -6.46 -13.08 1.54
CA ALA A 16 -7.05 -13.86 2.62
C ALA A 16 -6.35 -15.20 2.88
N VAL A 17 -5.77 -15.82 1.85
CA VAL A 17 -5.05 -17.10 1.98
C VAL A 17 -3.62 -16.90 2.48
N SER A 18 -3.01 -15.71 2.30
CA SER A 18 -1.67 -15.40 2.83
C SER A 18 -1.65 -14.89 4.28
N MET A 19 -2.81 -14.72 4.93
CA MET A 19 -2.93 -14.27 6.34
C MET A 19 -2.53 -15.32 7.39
N PHE A 20 -2.04 -16.51 7.01
CA PHE A 20 -1.65 -17.55 7.97
C PHE A 20 -0.26 -17.35 8.61
N GLY A 21 0.46 -16.28 8.26
CA GLY A 21 1.63 -15.82 9.00
C GLY A 21 1.27 -14.66 9.91
N ALA A 22 1.01 -14.92 11.20
CA ALA A 22 0.85 -13.86 12.19
C ALA A 22 2.21 -13.17 12.41
N ALA A 23 2.53 -12.17 11.59
CA ALA A 23 3.53 -11.17 11.94
C ALA A 23 2.89 -10.26 12.99
N PHE A 24 3.41 -10.27 14.22
CA PHE A 24 3.01 -9.28 15.22
C PHE A 24 3.32 -7.90 14.65
N ALA A 25 2.28 -7.17 14.25
CA ALA A 25 2.40 -5.82 13.75
C ALA A 25 3.10 -4.97 14.82
N SER A 26 4.19 -4.28 14.46
CA SER A 26 4.62 -3.12 15.24
C SER A 26 3.42 -2.18 15.41
N GLY A 27 3.35 -1.41 16.50
CA GLY A 27 2.18 -0.56 16.76
C GLY A 27 1.84 0.39 15.61
N HIS A 28 2.83 0.84 14.85
CA HIS A 28 2.64 1.66 13.65
C HIS A 28 2.07 0.90 12.45
N LEU A 29 2.08 -0.43 12.44
CA LEU A 29 1.47 -1.26 11.40
C LEU A 29 0.05 -1.73 11.76
N ALA A 30 -0.36 -1.57 13.02
CA ALA A 30 -1.71 -1.91 13.46
C ALA A 30 -2.69 -0.80 13.09
N VAL A 31 -3.45 -1.00 12.01
CA VAL A 31 -4.50 -0.08 11.53
C VAL A 31 -5.68 -0.06 12.51
N VAL A 32 -6.00 1.13 13.01
CA VAL A 32 -7.12 1.38 13.94
C VAL A 32 -8.34 1.88 13.20
N ASP A 33 -8.14 2.78 12.22
CA ASP A 33 -9.20 3.36 11.42
C ASP A 33 -8.70 3.66 10.01
N SER A 34 -9.61 3.64 9.04
CA SER A 34 -9.34 4.16 7.71
C SER A 34 -10.58 4.78 7.11
N SER A 35 -10.39 5.88 6.40
CA SER A 35 -11.46 6.57 5.71
C SER A 35 -11.02 7.02 4.33
N VAL A 36 -12.00 7.10 3.43
CA VAL A 36 -11.84 7.62 2.07
C VAL A 36 -12.92 8.66 1.83
N SER A 37 -12.52 9.83 1.37
CA SER A 37 -13.43 10.90 0.99
C SER A 37 -13.22 11.31 -0.47
N LYS A 38 -14.28 11.78 -1.12
CA LYS A 38 -14.24 12.23 -2.51
C LYS A 38 -14.92 13.58 -2.67
N GLN A 39 -14.14 14.60 -3.04
CA GLN A 39 -14.63 15.92 -3.42
C GLN A 39 -13.91 16.38 -4.69
N GLY A 40 -14.27 15.79 -5.84
CA GLY A 40 -13.57 15.96 -7.11
C GLY A 40 -12.29 15.12 -7.21
N VAL A 41 -11.45 15.15 -6.18
CA VAL A 41 -10.31 14.24 -5.96
C VAL A 41 -10.58 13.34 -4.75
N TYR A 42 -9.83 12.25 -4.61
CA TYR A 42 -9.86 11.46 -3.38
C TYR A 42 -8.85 11.95 -2.36
N THR A 43 -9.22 11.81 -1.10
CA THR A 43 -8.32 11.82 0.04
C THR A 43 -8.53 10.52 0.82
N THR A 44 -7.44 9.81 1.10
CA THR A 44 -7.46 8.64 2.01
C THR A 44 -6.72 8.97 3.28
N THR A 45 -7.23 8.48 4.40
CA THR A 45 -6.59 8.60 5.71
C THR A 45 -6.53 7.22 6.36
N VAL A 46 -5.41 6.91 6.99
CA VAL A 46 -5.25 5.75 7.86
C VAL A 46 -4.71 6.24 9.20
N THR A 47 -5.32 5.74 10.27
CA THR A 47 -4.87 5.94 11.64
C THR A 47 -4.40 4.59 12.18
N VAL A 48 -3.23 4.59 12.79
CA VAL A 48 -2.59 3.40 13.36
C VAL A 48 -2.44 3.54 14.88
N SER A 49 -2.05 2.46 15.55
CA SER A 49 -2.06 2.40 17.01
C SER A 49 -0.86 3.10 17.69
N ALA A 50 0.20 3.41 16.94
CA ALA A 50 1.37 4.13 17.42
C ALA A 50 1.89 5.11 16.35
N ASP A 51 2.81 5.99 16.73
CA ASP A 51 3.40 6.96 15.80
C ASP A 51 4.07 6.26 14.60
N ILE A 52 3.78 6.77 13.40
CA ILE A 52 4.37 6.27 12.17
C ILE A 52 5.80 6.79 12.07
N PRO A 53 6.81 5.91 12.03
CA PRO A 53 8.18 6.37 11.90
C PRO A 53 8.41 6.97 10.51
N THR A 54 8.95 8.19 10.47
CA THR A 54 9.30 8.90 9.23
C THR A 54 10.81 8.93 8.97
N ASP A 55 11.61 8.50 9.94
CA ASP A 55 13.06 8.36 9.86
C ASP A 55 13.41 6.95 10.36
N THR A 56 13.34 5.98 9.44
CA THR A 56 13.52 4.57 9.75
C THR A 56 14.10 3.81 8.57
N ASP A 57 14.83 2.74 8.87
CA ASP A 57 15.35 1.79 7.89
C ASP A 57 14.31 0.71 7.51
N GLU A 58 13.10 0.79 8.06
CA GLU A 58 12.03 -0.16 7.77
C GLU A 58 11.45 0.03 6.37
N ASN A 59 11.11 -1.09 5.70
CA ASN A 59 10.40 -1.09 4.44
C ASN A 59 8.94 -1.49 4.67
N PHE A 60 8.05 -0.52 4.68
CA PHE A 60 6.65 -0.75 5.01
C PHE A 60 5.74 0.27 4.36
N GLY A 61 4.44 0.01 4.45
CA GLY A 61 3.45 0.95 3.96
C GLY A 61 2.03 0.54 4.27
N TYR A 62 1.12 1.30 3.66
CA TYR A 62 -0.31 1.10 3.77
C TYR A 62 -0.92 1.04 2.37
N ALA A 63 -1.88 0.15 2.19
CA ALA A 63 -2.46 -0.21 0.92
C ALA A 63 -3.99 -0.07 0.94
N TRP A 64 -4.54 0.45 -0.15
CA TRP A 64 -5.97 0.49 -0.42
C TRP A 64 -6.24 -0.21 -1.75
N PHE A 65 -7.27 -1.06 -1.78
CA PHE A 65 -7.71 -1.65 -3.04
C PHE A 65 -8.39 -0.59 -3.90
N THR A 66 -8.18 -0.71 -5.21
CA THR A 66 -8.81 0.17 -6.19
C THR A 66 -9.31 -0.65 -7.38
N ASP A 67 -10.18 -0.05 -8.20
CA ASP A 67 -10.61 -0.68 -9.46
C ASP A 67 -9.47 -0.91 -10.46
N LYS A 68 -8.32 -0.28 -10.23
CA LYS A 68 -7.18 -0.26 -11.16
C LYS A 68 -5.91 -0.86 -10.57
N GLY A 69 -5.98 -1.56 -9.44
CA GLY A 69 -4.83 -2.13 -8.75
C GLY A 69 -4.84 -1.78 -7.27
N VAL A 70 -3.67 -1.67 -6.65
CA VAL A 70 -3.51 -1.33 -5.23
C VAL A 70 -2.83 0.03 -5.13
N LEU A 71 -3.50 1.01 -4.53
CA LEU A 71 -2.86 2.26 -4.15
C LEU A 71 -2.05 1.99 -2.89
N VAL A 72 -0.75 2.25 -2.93
CA VAL A 72 0.12 2.11 -1.76
C VAL A 72 0.74 3.46 -1.41
N ALA A 73 0.88 3.74 -0.12
CA ALA A 73 1.85 4.69 0.41
C ALA A 73 2.94 3.89 1.12
N THR A 74 4.18 4.00 0.64
CA THR A 74 5.30 3.19 1.10
C THR A 74 6.47 4.09 1.51
N SER A 75 7.23 3.63 2.50
CA SER A 75 8.55 4.14 2.87
C SER A 75 9.58 3.02 2.69
N HIS A 76 10.73 3.36 2.13
CA HIS A 76 11.90 2.49 2.02
C HIS A 76 13.18 3.33 1.92
N PRO A 77 14.29 2.95 2.60
CA PRO A 77 15.53 3.72 2.64
C PRO A 77 16.44 3.48 1.43
N VAL A 78 16.08 2.55 0.53
CA VAL A 78 17.04 1.98 -0.44
C VAL A 78 17.25 2.88 -1.65
N ALA A 79 16.20 3.57 -2.12
CA ALA A 79 16.28 4.39 -3.32
C ALA A 79 15.22 5.49 -3.40
N VAL A 80 15.48 6.47 -4.26
CA VAL A 80 14.45 7.34 -4.82
C VAL A 80 13.93 6.69 -6.09
N ASP A 81 12.75 6.10 -6.05
CA ASP A 81 12.17 5.30 -7.15
C ASP A 81 10.98 5.98 -7.84
N SER A 82 10.60 7.16 -7.34
CA SER A 82 9.39 7.87 -7.74
C SER A 82 9.68 9.29 -8.18
N VAL A 83 9.16 9.68 -9.35
CA VAL A 83 9.13 11.09 -9.76
C VAL A 83 8.22 11.86 -8.80
N GLY A 84 8.81 12.77 -8.03
CA GLY A 84 8.13 13.57 -6.99
C GLY A 84 8.50 13.21 -5.55
N GLN A 85 9.25 12.12 -5.34
CA GLN A 85 9.86 11.81 -4.05
C GLN A 85 11.06 12.75 -3.82
N LYS A 86 11.22 13.24 -2.58
CA LYS A 86 12.30 14.19 -2.27
C LYS A 86 13.55 13.42 -1.87
N GLU A 87 13.42 12.48 -0.94
CA GLU A 87 14.55 11.72 -0.39
C GLU A 87 14.22 10.23 -0.23
N ALA A 88 15.24 9.39 -0.10
CA ALA A 88 15.04 7.99 0.28
C ALA A 88 14.48 7.94 1.71
N GLY A 89 13.61 6.98 2.01
CA GLY A 89 12.87 6.91 3.27
C GLY A 89 11.61 7.77 3.31
N ASP A 90 11.47 8.78 2.45
CA ASP A 90 10.22 9.55 2.36
C ASP A 90 9.05 8.67 1.93
N PHE A 91 7.92 8.84 2.60
CA PHE A 91 6.67 8.27 2.14
C PHE A 91 6.29 8.80 0.75
N HIS A 92 6.01 7.88 -0.15
CA HIS A 92 5.55 8.16 -1.50
C HIS A 92 4.55 7.11 -1.94
N THR A 93 3.87 7.38 -3.06
CA THR A 93 2.75 6.56 -3.50
C THR A 93 2.93 5.95 -4.87
N HIS A 94 2.39 4.75 -5.02
CA HIS A 94 2.27 4.06 -6.30
C HIS A 94 0.88 3.50 -6.48
N LEU A 95 0.48 3.34 -7.75
CA LEU A 95 -0.54 2.36 -8.10
C LEU A 95 0.18 1.10 -8.57
N VAL A 96 0.00 0.01 -7.83
CA VAL A 96 0.71 -1.26 -7.99
C VAL A 96 -0.22 -2.33 -8.57
N GLN A 97 0.28 -3.12 -9.51
CA GLN A 97 -0.30 -4.42 -9.85
C GLN A 97 0.45 -5.51 -9.10
N LEU A 98 -0.28 -6.32 -8.35
CA LEU A 98 0.32 -7.43 -7.62
C LEU A 98 0.31 -8.71 -8.44
N GLU A 99 1.45 -9.36 -8.29
CA GLU A 99 1.86 -10.71 -8.55
C GLU A 99 1.33 -11.83 -7.68
N ALA A 100 0.74 -12.91 -8.19
CA ALA A 100 0.79 -14.18 -7.45
C ALA A 100 2.05 -14.95 -7.87
N THR A 101 2.93 -15.32 -6.93
CA THR A 101 4.17 -16.04 -7.23
C THR A 101 4.57 -16.97 -6.08
N GLY A 102 5.29 -18.06 -6.40
CA GLY A 102 5.94 -18.92 -5.41
C GLY A 102 7.30 -18.40 -4.92
N ASP A 103 7.82 -17.34 -5.53
CA ASP A 103 9.12 -16.76 -5.20
C ASP A 103 9.10 -15.92 -3.91
N CYS A 104 7.91 -15.51 -3.47
CA CYS A 104 7.69 -14.75 -2.25
C CYS A 104 6.99 -15.62 -1.22
N THR A 105 7.45 -15.58 0.03
CA THR A 105 6.86 -16.33 1.15
C THR A 105 5.38 -15.99 1.35
N SER A 106 4.99 -14.73 1.15
CA SER A 106 3.59 -14.27 1.21
C SER A 106 2.74 -14.72 0.01
N GLY A 107 3.35 -15.27 -1.04
CA GLY A 107 2.70 -15.53 -2.31
C GLY A 107 2.48 -14.29 -3.18
N LEU A 108 2.90 -13.10 -2.72
CA LEU A 108 2.60 -11.81 -3.35
C LEU A 108 3.88 -11.04 -3.69
N ALA A 109 3.99 -10.61 -4.95
CA ALA A 109 5.07 -9.74 -5.43
C ALA A 109 4.55 -8.48 -6.12
N VAL A 110 5.39 -7.45 -6.21
CA VAL A 110 5.16 -6.33 -7.13
C VAL A 110 5.38 -6.82 -8.57
N GLY A 111 4.34 -6.77 -9.40
CA GLY A 111 4.44 -7.08 -10.84
C GLY A 111 4.70 -5.84 -11.68
N SER A 112 4.00 -4.74 -11.39
CA SER A 112 4.27 -3.42 -12.00
C SER A 112 3.78 -2.27 -11.12
N LEU A 113 4.30 -1.06 -11.34
CA LEU A 113 3.92 0.14 -10.61
C LEU A 113 3.97 1.40 -11.47
N THR A 114 3.27 2.45 -11.05
CA THR A 114 3.40 3.80 -11.64
C THR A 114 4.71 4.45 -11.20
N LYS A 115 5.46 5.06 -12.13
CA LYS A 115 6.75 5.71 -11.79
C LYS A 115 6.62 7.13 -11.21
N HIS A 116 5.43 7.72 -11.30
CA HIS A 116 5.11 9.01 -10.70
C HIS A 116 4.24 8.81 -9.47
N GLN A 117 4.37 9.72 -8.50
CA GLN A 117 3.55 9.69 -7.30
C GLN A 117 2.05 9.90 -7.59
N ILE A 118 1.22 9.16 -6.87
CA ILE A 118 -0.25 9.26 -6.91
C ILE A 118 -0.74 10.03 -5.69
N GLY A 119 -1.13 11.29 -5.88
CA GLY A 119 -1.47 12.16 -4.77
C GLY A 119 -0.24 12.58 -3.96
N ARG A 120 -0.47 13.15 -2.78
CA ARG A 120 0.58 13.65 -1.88
C ARG A 120 0.41 13.06 -0.50
N VAL A 121 1.49 12.48 0.03
CA VAL A 121 1.49 11.88 1.36
C VAL A 121 1.88 12.92 2.41
N SER A 122 1.21 12.86 3.56
CA SER A 122 1.61 13.54 4.79
C SER A 122 1.44 12.58 5.96
N VAL A 123 2.41 12.59 6.86
CA VAL A 123 2.40 11.82 8.10
C VAL A 123 2.44 12.79 9.28
N ASP A 124 1.55 12.59 10.24
CA ASP A 124 1.45 13.36 11.49
C ASP A 124 1.16 12.40 12.65
N GLY A 125 2.19 12.09 13.45
CA GLY A 125 2.12 11.08 14.50
C GLY A 125 1.62 9.73 13.96
N SER A 126 0.49 9.26 14.48
CA SER A 126 -0.15 7.99 14.10
C SER A 126 -1.07 8.07 12.87
N VAL A 127 -1.06 9.19 12.15
CA VAL A 127 -1.97 9.42 11.01
C VAL A 127 -1.20 9.61 9.72
N LEU A 128 -1.50 8.80 8.71
CA LEU A 128 -1.06 9.01 7.33
C LEU A 128 -2.24 9.43 6.47
N THR A 129 -2.04 10.48 5.68
CA THR A 129 -3.03 10.98 4.72
C THR A 129 -2.44 11.06 3.33
N ILE A 130 -3.18 10.59 2.33
CA ILE A 130 -2.88 10.79 0.91
C ILE A 130 -3.93 11.74 0.35
N ASN A 131 -3.53 12.95 0.00
CA ASN A 131 -4.40 13.98 -0.57
C ASN A 131 -4.26 14.09 -2.09
N ASN A 132 -5.26 14.69 -2.74
CA ASN A 132 -5.24 15.00 -4.18
C ASN A 132 -5.05 13.77 -5.09
N ILE A 133 -5.61 12.63 -4.71
CA ILE A 133 -5.53 11.42 -5.52
C ILE A 133 -6.47 11.57 -6.73
N PRO A 134 -5.96 11.52 -7.97
CA PRO A 134 -6.79 11.71 -9.15
C PRO A 134 -7.66 10.46 -9.40
N PRO A 135 -9.00 10.57 -9.40
CA PRO A 135 -9.89 9.42 -9.66
C PRO A 135 -9.64 8.75 -11.01
N GLY A 136 -9.17 9.52 -12.00
CA GLY A 136 -8.80 9.00 -13.30
C GLY A 136 -7.65 8.01 -13.27
N GLN A 137 -6.79 8.05 -12.24
CA GLN A 137 -5.64 7.15 -12.10
C GLN A 137 -5.97 5.91 -11.27
N THR A 138 -6.76 6.04 -10.21
CA THR A 138 -7.06 4.93 -9.28
C THR A 138 -8.43 4.27 -9.50
N GLY A 139 -9.43 4.98 -10.02
CA GLY A 139 -10.81 4.49 -10.05
C GLY A 139 -11.51 4.70 -8.69
N VAL A 140 -12.36 3.77 -8.27
CA VAL A 140 -12.89 3.75 -6.90
C VAL A 140 -11.84 3.17 -5.95
N ILE A 141 -11.73 3.74 -4.75
CA ILE A 141 -10.80 3.30 -3.69
C ILE A 141 -11.63 2.68 -2.56
N SER A 142 -11.18 1.55 -2.01
CA SER A 142 -11.82 0.89 -0.87
C SER A 142 -11.70 1.71 0.41
N GLU A 143 -12.70 1.62 1.29
CA GLU A 143 -12.67 2.30 2.59
C GLU A 143 -11.65 1.69 3.56
N GLY A 144 -11.33 0.41 3.42
CA GLY A 144 -10.34 -0.27 4.25
C GLY A 144 -8.90 -0.08 3.75
N ALA A 145 -7.99 0.17 4.71
CA ALA A 145 -6.55 0.11 4.52
C ALA A 145 -5.97 -1.18 5.12
N LEU A 146 -4.89 -1.67 4.53
CA LEU A 146 -4.07 -2.76 5.08
C LEU A 146 -2.63 -2.27 5.24
N ALA A 147 -1.98 -2.64 6.33
CA ALA A 147 -0.53 -2.45 6.46
C ALA A 147 0.22 -3.61 5.78
N PHE A 148 1.43 -3.34 5.32
CA PHE A 148 2.32 -4.35 4.77
C PHE A 148 3.78 -4.02 5.07
N THR A 149 4.64 -5.02 5.03
CA THR A 149 6.09 -4.85 4.92
C THR A 149 6.57 -5.32 3.54
N LEU A 150 7.74 -4.84 3.14
CA LEU A 150 8.41 -5.27 1.92
C LEU A 150 9.64 -6.12 2.25
N SER A 151 9.88 -7.15 1.46
CA SER A 151 11.10 -7.96 1.48
C SER A 151 11.64 -8.11 0.05
N LEU A 152 12.93 -8.41 -0.06
CA LEU A 152 13.55 -8.84 -1.30
C LEU A 152 13.81 -10.35 -1.20
N GLU A 153 13.09 -11.15 -1.99
CA GLU A 153 13.23 -12.61 -2.02
C GLU A 153 13.36 -13.04 -3.47
N ASN A 154 14.37 -13.86 -3.80
CA ASN A 154 14.60 -14.38 -5.16
C ASN A 154 14.54 -13.29 -6.26
N ASP A 155 15.19 -12.14 -6.01
CA ASP A 155 15.18 -10.96 -6.88
C ASP A 155 13.80 -10.32 -7.13
N ARG A 156 12.81 -10.62 -6.27
CA ARG A 156 11.45 -10.05 -6.30
C ARG A 156 11.22 -9.14 -5.10
N VAL A 157 10.56 -8.00 -5.36
CA VAL A 157 9.98 -7.18 -4.28
C VAL A 157 8.69 -7.84 -3.82
N CYS A 158 8.73 -8.47 -2.66
CA CYS A 158 7.63 -9.21 -2.05
C CYS A 158 6.83 -8.30 -1.13
N VAL A 159 5.50 -8.45 -1.17
CA VAL A 159 4.56 -7.70 -0.33
C VAL A 159 4.05 -8.64 0.74
N ASN A 160 4.29 -8.31 2.01
CA ASN A 160 3.89 -9.13 3.15
C ASN A 160 2.79 -8.41 3.92
N PRO A 161 1.52 -8.77 3.74
CA PRO A 161 0.42 -8.17 4.49
C PRO A 161 0.61 -8.39 5.99
N VAL A 162 0.29 -7.37 6.78
CA VAL A 162 0.32 -7.43 8.24
C VAL A 162 -1.11 -7.46 8.76
N VAL A 163 -1.38 -8.33 9.73
CA VAL A 163 -2.69 -8.54 10.38
C VAL A 163 -2.66 -8.13 11.84
#